data_AF-A0A2D7TLR9-F1
#
_entry.id   AF-A0A2D7TLR9-F1
#
_cell.length_a   1.000
_cell.length_b   1.000
_cell.length_c   1.000
_cell.angle_alpha   90.00
_cell.angle_beta   90.00
_cell.angle_gamma   90.00
#
_symmetry.space_group_name_H-M   'P 1'
#
loop_
_entity.id
_entity.type
_entity.pdbx_description
1 polymer ?
#
loop_
_entity_poly.entity_id
_entity_poly.type
_entity_poly.pdbx_seq_one_letter_code
_entity_poly.pdbx_strand_id
1 'polypeptide(L)'
;MAGASPGAVVGVFWGAEYTDNSTGNIQFVRSIANGTVAKAKYKAYVYDDPDLMYKIQADQAVTPITEAEVGHNCQIVAGPTGSSITHKSGLVADSSTAATGNAGFPLAILGSGETDMGYTAAGTTMDVLVKINTHQFGIAAGNAGI
;
A
#
# COMPACT_ATOMS: atom_id res chain seq x y z
N MET A 1 7.33 6.77 14.77
CA MET A 1 7.64 5.46 14.15
C MET A 1 8.66 5.73 13.05
N ALA A 2 9.72 4.94 12.91
CA ALA A 2 10.72 5.17 11.86
C ALA A 2 10.07 4.88 10.50
N GLY A 3 10.18 5.81 9.55
CA GLY A 3 9.57 5.67 8.22
C GLY A 3 10.01 4.37 7.57
N ALA A 4 9.04 3.51 7.24
CA ALA A 4 9.31 2.47 6.25
C ALA A 4 9.34 3.21 4.91
N SER A 5 10.49 3.28 4.26
CA SER A 5 10.54 3.64 2.86
C SER A 5 10.32 2.35 2.07
N PRO A 6 9.10 1.99 1.64
CA PRO A 6 8.89 0.82 0.78
C PRO A 6 9.59 0.95 -0.59
N GLY A 7 10.23 2.08 -0.87
CA GLY A 7 10.83 2.40 -2.16
C GLY A 7 9.77 2.92 -3.13
N ALA A 8 10.02 2.73 -4.43
CA ALA A 8 9.02 3.04 -5.45
C ALA A 8 7.83 2.07 -5.31
N VAL A 9 6.67 2.61 -4.96
CA VAL A 9 5.43 1.82 -4.89
C VAL A 9 4.82 1.76 -6.27
N VAL A 10 4.75 0.55 -6.81
CA VAL A 10 4.26 0.28 -8.18
C VAL A 10 2.80 -0.20 -8.18
N GLY A 11 2.30 -0.77 -7.08
CA GLY A 11 0.93 -1.28 -7.04
C GLY A 11 0.66 -2.15 -5.81
N VAL A 12 -0.52 -2.79 -5.78
CA VAL A 12 -0.92 -3.68 -4.70
C VAL A 12 -0.82 -5.14 -5.13
N PHE A 13 -0.06 -5.94 -4.38
CA PHE A 13 0.10 -7.37 -4.63
C PHE A 13 -1.20 -8.14 -4.38
N TRP A 14 -1.66 -8.88 -5.39
CA TRP A 14 -2.85 -9.73 -5.29
C TRP A 14 -2.51 -11.18 -4.92
N GLY A 15 -1.42 -11.69 -5.48
CA GLY A 15 -1.02 -13.08 -5.31
C GLY A 15 0.09 -13.46 -6.26
N ALA A 16 0.60 -14.68 -6.11
CA ALA A 16 1.60 -15.23 -7.00
C ALA A 16 1.31 -16.69 -7.33
N GLU A 17 1.66 -17.08 -8.54
CA GLU A 17 1.80 -18.47 -8.93
C GLU A 17 3.25 -18.89 -8.80
N TYR A 18 3.46 -20.10 -8.28
CA TYR A 18 4.76 -20.74 -8.30
C TYR A 18 4.65 -22.23 -8.63
N THR A 19 5.72 -22.77 -9.20
CA THR A 19 5.85 -24.22 -9.38
C THR A 19 6.45 -24.83 -8.12
N ASP A 20 5.68 -25.69 -7.46
CA ASP A 20 6.10 -26.37 -6.25
C ASP A 20 7.28 -27.31 -6.53
N ASN A 21 8.30 -27.26 -5.68
CA ASN A 21 9.56 -27.95 -5.95
C ASN A 21 9.47 -29.48 -5.76
N SER A 22 8.51 -29.93 -4.94
CA SER A 22 8.30 -31.35 -4.61
C SER A 22 7.37 -32.03 -5.61
N THR A 23 6.27 -31.37 -5.94
CA THR A 23 5.19 -31.93 -6.76
C THR A 23 5.26 -31.54 -8.24
N GLY A 24 5.98 -30.46 -8.57
CA GLY A 24 6.01 -29.91 -9.93
C GLY A 24 4.71 -29.23 -10.37
N ASN A 25 3.70 -29.16 -9.50
CA ASN A 25 2.41 -28.53 -9.79
C ASN A 25 2.49 -27.01 -9.65
N ILE A 26 1.65 -26.31 -10.40
CA ILE A 26 1.49 -24.86 -10.29
C ILE A 26 0.49 -24.58 -9.16
N GLN A 27 0.90 -23.75 -8.20
CA GLN A 27 0.08 -23.34 -7.06
C GLN A 27 -0.09 -21.83 -7.04
N PHE A 28 -1.32 -21.37 -6.78
CA PHE A 28 -1.62 -19.96 -6.54
C PHE A 28 -1.63 -19.68 -5.04
N VAL A 29 -0.89 -18.66 -4.61
CA VAL A 29 -0.81 -18.23 -3.21
C VAL A 29 -1.05 -16.73 -3.05
N ARG A 30 -1.66 -16.35 -1.93
CA ARG A 30 -1.89 -14.94 -1.55
C ARG A 30 -0.74 -14.31 -0.76
N SER A 31 0.25 -15.11 -0.38
CA SER A 31 1.51 -14.65 0.19
C SER A 31 2.60 -15.64 -0.16
N ILE A 32 3.76 -15.13 -0.58
CA ILE A 32 4.92 -15.98 -0.85
C ILE A 32 5.59 -16.29 0.49
N ALA A 33 5.54 -17.56 0.92
CA ALA A 33 6.21 -17.99 2.14
C ALA A 33 7.72 -17.93 1.94
N ASN A 34 8.45 -17.47 2.97
CA ASN A 34 9.91 -17.53 2.96
C ASN A 34 10.37 -18.99 3.07
N GLY A 35 11.12 -19.47 2.08
CA GLY A 35 11.67 -20.82 2.06
C GLY A 35 11.61 -21.47 0.68
N THR A 36 12.37 -22.54 0.51
CA THR A 36 12.70 -23.27 -0.73
C THR A 36 11.52 -23.98 -1.43
N VAL A 37 10.28 -23.51 -1.21
CA VAL A 37 9.03 -24.18 -1.60
C VAL A 37 8.76 -24.11 -3.11
N ALA A 38 9.42 -23.18 -3.80
CA ALA A 38 9.12 -22.84 -5.17
C ALA A 38 10.38 -22.84 -6.04
N LYS A 39 10.26 -23.38 -7.27
CA LYS A 39 11.32 -23.26 -8.29
C LYS A 39 11.55 -21.78 -8.62
N ALA A 40 12.71 -21.45 -9.19
CA ALA A 40 13.19 -20.09 -9.49
C ALA A 40 12.29 -19.22 -10.40
N LYS A 41 11.08 -19.69 -10.76
CA LYS A 41 10.10 -18.95 -11.56
C LYS A 41 8.84 -18.74 -10.74
N TYR A 42 8.58 -17.47 -10.42
CA TYR A 42 7.35 -16.99 -9.82
C TYR A 42 6.66 -16.07 -10.80
N LYS A 43 5.33 -16.11 -10.81
CA LYS A 43 4.52 -15.13 -11.53
C LYS A 43 3.69 -14.37 -10.51
N ALA A 44 4.04 -13.11 -10.26
CA ALA A 44 3.30 -12.25 -9.35
C ALA A 44 2.22 -11.47 -10.11
N TYR A 45 1.05 -11.36 -9.50
CA TYR A 45 -0.06 -10.52 -9.95
C TYR A 45 -0.12 -9.28 -9.06
N VAL A 46 -0.01 -8.11 -9.69
CA VAL A 46 -0.05 -6.80 -9.03
C VAL A 46 -1.13 -5.98 -9.71
N TYR A 47 -1.99 -5.36 -8.92
CA TYR A 47 -2.87 -4.30 -9.43
C TYR A 47 -2.01 -3.05 -9.60
N ASP A 48 -1.68 -2.76 -10.85
CA ASP A 48 -0.83 -1.65 -11.29
C ASP A 48 -1.60 -0.78 -12.29
N ASP A 49 -2.53 0.02 -11.77
CA ASP A 49 -3.32 0.96 -12.57
C ASP A 49 -3.28 2.34 -11.89
N PRO A 50 -2.83 3.40 -12.60
CA PRO A 50 -2.77 4.75 -12.05
C PRO A 50 -4.13 5.27 -11.61
N ASP A 51 -5.24 4.86 -12.22
CA ASP A 51 -6.57 5.41 -11.90
C ASP A 51 -7.36 4.56 -10.91
N LEU A 52 -6.76 3.47 -10.41
CA LEU A 52 -7.41 2.60 -9.44
C LEU A 52 -7.35 3.20 -8.03
N MET A 53 -8.48 3.12 -7.34
CA MET A 53 -8.61 3.53 -5.95
C MET A 53 -8.33 2.36 -5.02
N TYR A 54 -7.43 2.57 -4.06
CA TYR A 54 -7.05 1.58 -3.06
C TYR A 54 -7.56 1.99 -1.69
N LYS A 55 -7.75 1.00 -0.81
CA LYS A 55 -8.07 1.23 0.60
C LYS A 55 -6.90 0.80 1.47
N ILE A 56 -6.43 1.69 2.33
CA ILE A 56 -5.35 1.44 3.29
C ILE A 56 -5.77 1.95 4.66
N GLN A 57 -5.31 1.27 5.72
CA GLN A 57 -5.48 1.76 7.07
C GLN A 57 -4.48 2.90 7.32
N ALA A 58 -4.97 4.05 7.78
CA ALA A 58 -4.19 5.14 8.35
C ALA A 58 -3.95 4.92 9.85
N ASP A 59 -2.76 5.26 10.32
CA ASP A 59 -2.40 5.13 11.74
C ASP A 59 -3.10 6.15 12.64
N GLN A 60 -3.49 7.31 12.09
CA GLN A 60 -4.08 8.44 12.78
C GLN A 60 -3.30 8.83 14.04
N ALA A 61 -1.96 8.82 14.00
CA ALA A 61 -1.13 8.91 15.20
C ALA A 61 -1.28 10.26 15.94
N VAL A 62 -0.56 11.31 15.50
CA VAL A 62 -0.55 12.62 16.19
C VAL A 62 -1.45 13.62 15.47
N THR A 63 -1.32 13.71 14.15
CA THR A 63 -2.20 14.52 13.32
C THR A 63 -3.06 13.60 12.47
N PRO A 64 -4.39 13.60 12.65
CA PRO A 64 -5.27 12.74 11.89
C PRO A 64 -5.48 13.30 10.47
N ILE A 65 -5.70 12.42 9.51
CA ILE A 65 -6.30 12.73 8.21
C ILE A 65 -7.75 13.12 8.46
N THR A 66 -8.12 14.30 7.97
CA THR A 66 -9.48 14.85 7.95
C THR A 66 -9.87 15.21 6.52
N GLU A 67 -11.03 15.85 6.33
CA GLU A 67 -11.45 16.39 5.04
C GLU A 67 -10.45 17.39 4.46
N ALA A 68 -9.70 18.11 5.30
CA ALA A 68 -8.73 19.12 4.87
C ALA A 68 -7.51 18.51 4.17
N GLU A 69 -7.18 17.25 4.46
CA GLU A 69 -6.03 16.55 3.88
C GLU A 69 -6.37 15.78 2.61
N VAL A 70 -7.60 15.89 2.10
CA VAL A 70 -7.97 15.33 0.80
C VAL A 70 -7.19 16.04 -0.31
N GLY A 71 -6.51 15.26 -1.15
CA GLY A 71 -5.60 15.75 -2.18
C GLY A 71 -4.15 15.95 -1.69
N HIS A 72 -3.86 15.74 -0.40
CA HIS A 72 -2.48 15.73 0.09
C HIS A 72 -1.80 14.39 -0.22
N ASN A 73 -0.46 14.43 -0.22
CA ASN A 73 0.35 13.23 -0.32
C ASN A 73 0.83 12.79 1.06
N CYS A 74 0.79 11.50 1.34
CA CYS A 74 1.28 10.90 2.58
C CYS A 74 2.23 9.73 2.33
N GLN A 75 3.11 9.52 3.29
CA GLN A 75 4.07 8.43 3.28
C GLN A 75 3.43 7.14 3.80
N ILE A 76 4.04 6.00 3.48
CA ILE A 76 3.71 4.71 4.10
C ILE A 76 4.66 4.49 5.29
N VAL A 77 4.15 4.00 6.40
CA VAL A 77 4.97 3.58 7.54
C VAL A 77 4.71 2.10 7.85
N ALA A 78 5.73 1.44 8.43
CA ALA A 78 5.53 0.12 8.98
C ALA A 78 4.61 0.24 10.19
N GLY A 79 3.40 -0.30 10.05
CA GLY A 79 2.49 -0.55 11.15
C GLY A 79 2.78 -1.91 11.81
N PRO A 80 1.84 -2.46 12.61
CA PRO A 80 2.02 -3.75 13.27
C PRO A 80 2.33 -4.86 12.25
N THR A 81 3.01 -5.90 12.68
CA THR A 81 3.43 -7.03 11.83
C THR A 81 2.27 -7.53 10.97
N GLY A 82 2.51 -7.63 9.65
CA GLY A 82 1.55 -8.22 8.72
C GLY A 82 1.16 -9.65 9.12
N SER A 83 0.02 -10.12 8.63
CA SER A 83 -0.53 -11.42 9.05
C SER A 83 -0.50 -12.43 7.92
N SER A 84 0.15 -13.57 8.16
CA SER A 84 0.16 -14.73 7.25
C SER A 84 -1.18 -15.48 7.22
N ILE A 85 -2.09 -15.21 8.17
CA ILE A 85 -3.43 -15.80 8.23
C ILE A 85 -4.41 -14.98 7.40
N THR A 86 -4.40 -13.65 7.55
CA THR A 86 -5.29 -12.76 6.79
C THR A 86 -4.68 -12.34 5.44
N HIS A 87 -3.41 -12.65 5.23
CA HIS A 87 -2.60 -12.24 4.07
C HIS A 87 -2.57 -10.72 3.87
N LYS A 88 -2.74 -9.95 4.95
CA LYS A 88 -2.68 -8.49 4.92
C LYS A 88 -1.29 -7.99 5.28
N SER A 89 -0.85 -6.96 4.56
CA SER A 89 0.37 -6.23 4.88
C SER A 89 0.23 -5.50 6.22
N GLY A 90 1.36 -5.32 6.90
CA GLY A 90 1.47 -4.46 8.09
C GLY A 90 1.70 -2.99 7.77
N LEU A 91 1.77 -2.63 6.48
CA LEU A 91 1.98 -1.25 6.05
C LEU A 91 0.71 -0.42 6.27
N VAL A 92 0.89 0.78 6.81
CA VAL A 92 -0.20 1.74 7.09
C VAL A 92 0.16 3.10 6.50
N ALA A 93 -0.84 3.93 6.20
CA ALA A 93 -0.62 5.32 5.82
C ALA A 93 -0.20 6.14 7.06
N ASP A 94 0.89 6.89 6.94
CA ASP A 94 1.37 7.79 7.98
C ASP A 94 0.59 9.10 7.90
N SER A 95 -0.45 9.19 8.73
CA SER A 95 -1.31 10.38 8.84
C SER A 95 -0.53 11.64 9.15
N SER A 96 0.62 11.53 9.83
CA SER A 96 1.42 12.67 10.27
C SER A 96 2.32 13.27 9.20
N THR A 97 2.33 12.66 8.02
CA THR A 97 3.12 13.12 6.86
C THR A 97 2.27 13.70 5.74
N ALA A 98 0.94 13.76 5.93
CA ALA A 98 0.01 14.28 4.94
C ALA A 98 0.26 15.78 4.69
N ALA A 99 0.79 16.12 3.51
CA ALA A 99 0.98 17.51 3.09
C ALA A 99 0.96 17.67 1.57
N THR A 100 0.66 18.88 1.10
CA THR A 100 0.69 19.25 -0.33
C THR A 100 2.11 19.32 -0.92
N GLY A 101 3.13 19.56 -0.09
CA GLY A 101 4.53 19.72 -0.53
C GLY A 101 5.27 18.41 -0.82
N ASN A 102 4.63 17.26 -0.64
CA ASN A 102 5.29 15.96 -0.63
C ASN A 102 5.08 15.16 -1.93
N ALA A 103 5.37 15.76 -3.08
CA ALA A 103 5.12 15.16 -4.40
C ALA A 103 5.82 13.81 -4.63
N GLY A 104 6.91 13.53 -3.91
CA GLY A 104 7.62 12.25 -3.95
C GLY A 104 7.03 11.15 -3.07
N PHE A 105 5.97 11.41 -2.31
CA PHE A 105 5.33 10.40 -1.46
C PHE A 105 4.36 9.51 -2.26
N PRO A 106 4.30 8.21 -1.92
CA PRO A 106 3.66 7.20 -2.75
C PRO A 106 2.14 7.27 -2.74
N LEU A 107 1.51 7.83 -1.70
CA LEU A 107 0.04 7.84 -1.57
C LEU A 107 -0.50 9.26 -1.75
N ALA A 108 -1.54 9.39 -2.56
CA ALA A 108 -2.39 10.58 -2.64
C ALA A 108 -3.74 10.26 -1.97
N ILE A 109 -4.15 11.08 -1.00
CA ILE A 109 -5.37 10.88 -0.22
C ILE A 109 -6.58 11.32 -1.04
N LEU A 110 -7.56 10.43 -1.20
CA LEU A 110 -8.80 10.71 -1.93
C LEU A 110 -9.98 10.99 -1.00
N GLY A 111 -9.95 10.47 0.24
CA GLY A 111 -11.03 10.66 1.21
C GLY A 111 -11.09 9.57 2.27
N SER A 112 -12.16 9.61 3.08
CA SER A 112 -12.47 8.54 4.02
C SER A 112 -12.84 7.24 3.31
N GLY A 113 -12.32 6.12 3.80
CA GLY A 113 -12.68 4.76 3.36
C GLY A 113 -13.60 4.04 4.35
N GLU A 114 -14.10 4.74 5.37
CA GLU A 114 -15.04 4.21 6.36
C GLU A 114 -16.44 4.06 5.78
N THR A 115 -17.25 3.16 6.34
CA THR A 115 -18.61 2.90 5.79
C THR A 115 -19.54 4.11 5.94
N ASP A 116 -19.33 4.93 6.96
CA ASP A 116 -20.06 6.17 7.22
C ASP A 116 -19.42 7.40 6.56
N MET A 117 -18.32 7.21 5.82
CA MET A 117 -17.49 8.28 5.24
C MET A 117 -16.96 9.28 6.29
N GLY A 118 -17.00 8.92 7.57
CA GLY A 118 -16.55 9.75 8.67
C GLY A 118 -15.02 9.77 8.80
N TYR A 119 -14.52 10.71 9.61
CA TYR A 119 -13.10 10.79 9.96
C TYR A 119 -12.92 10.54 11.44
N THR A 120 -11.93 9.73 11.79
CA THR A 120 -11.63 9.41 13.19
C THR A 120 -10.68 10.45 13.80
N ALA A 121 -10.73 10.58 15.12
CA ALA A 121 -9.80 11.42 15.85
C ALA A 121 -8.40 10.79 15.93
N ALA A 122 -7.40 11.60 16.29
CA ALA A 122 -6.05 11.14 16.59
C ALA A 122 -6.06 10.00 17.64
N GLY A 123 -5.16 9.04 17.46
CA GLY A 123 -5.06 7.80 18.24
C GLY A 123 -6.03 6.69 17.81
N THR A 124 -6.94 6.95 16.87
CA THR A 124 -7.92 5.95 16.39
C THR A 124 -7.71 5.68 14.91
N THR A 125 -7.13 4.53 14.58
CA THR A 125 -6.88 4.11 13.19
C THR A 125 -8.17 4.10 12.36
N MET A 126 -8.08 4.47 11.08
CA MET A 126 -9.21 4.42 10.14
C MET A 126 -8.79 3.92 8.77
N ASP A 127 -9.73 3.47 7.96
CA ASP A 127 -9.51 3.21 6.55
C ASP A 127 -9.61 4.51 5.73
N VAL A 128 -8.64 4.72 4.84
CA VAL A 128 -8.61 5.85 3.90
C VAL A 128 -8.54 5.35 2.47
N LEU A 129 -9.19 6.08 1.57
CA LEU A 129 -9.11 5.87 0.13
C LEU A 129 -7.90 6.63 -0.42
N VAL A 130 -7.07 5.93 -1.18
CA VAL A 130 -5.83 6.48 -1.73
C VAL A 130 -5.65 6.06 -3.19
N LYS A 131 -4.93 6.90 -3.93
CA LYS A 131 -4.33 6.57 -5.22
C LYS A 131 -2.82 6.50 -5.04
N ILE A 132 -2.16 5.62 -5.78
CA ILE A 132 -0.70 5.54 -5.78
C ILE A 132 -0.17 6.63 -6.72
N ASN A 133 0.58 7.59 -6.19
CA ASN A 133 1.13 8.69 -6.97
C ASN A 133 2.39 8.29 -7.75
N THR A 134 3.17 7.32 -7.24
CA THR A 134 4.45 6.89 -7.84
C THR A 134 4.32 5.83 -8.93
N HIS A 135 3.15 5.70 -9.56
CA HIS A 135 2.93 4.71 -10.63
C HIS A 135 3.89 4.95 -11.81
N GLN A 136 4.41 3.86 -12.38
CA GLN A 136 5.32 3.93 -13.55
C GLN A 136 4.66 4.59 -14.77
N PHE A 137 3.35 4.41 -14.93
CA PHE A 137 2.54 5.00 -16.00
C PHE A 137 1.68 6.18 -15.52
N GLY A 138 1.78 6.56 -14.25
CA GLY A 138 1.16 7.75 -13.69
C GLY A 138 2.05 8.96 -13.92
N ILE A 139 1.46 10.13 -14.16
CA ILE A 139 2.21 11.39 -14.20
C ILE A 139 2.58 11.78 -12.76
N ALA A 140 3.59 11.13 -12.20
CA ALA A 140 4.28 11.63 -11.01
C ALA A 140 5.31 12.67 -11.48
N ALA A 141 5.29 13.86 -10.90
CA ALA A 141 6.38 14.83 -11.05
C ALA A 141 7.68 14.19 -10.50
N GLY A 142 8.44 13.52 -11.38
CA GLY A 142 9.65 12.78 -11.01
C GLY A 142 9.83 11.44 -11.70
N ASN A 143 8.83 10.91 -12.41
CA ASN A 143 9.03 9.70 -13.22
C ASN A 143 9.73 10.10 -14.53
N ALA A 144 11.06 10.15 -14.51
CA ALA A 144 11.84 10.12 -15.74
C ALA A 144 11.47 8.82 -16.44
N GLY A 145 10.71 8.96 -17.53
CA GLY A 145 10.16 7.86 -18.30
C GLY A 145 11.19 6.78 -18.60
N ILE A 146 10.71 5.54 -18.64
CA ILE A 146 11.37 4.50 -19.44
C ILE A 146 11.13 4.78 -20.91
#